data_AF-A0A4R9X6F7-F1
#
_entry.id   AF-A0A4R9X6F7-F1
#
_cell.length_a   1.000
_cell.length_b   1.000
_cell.length_c   1.000
_cell.angle_alpha   90.00
_cell.angle_beta   90.00
_cell.angle_gamma   90.00
#
_symmetry.space_group_name_H-M   'P 1'
#
loop_
_entity.id
_entity.type
_entity.pdbx_description
1 polymer ?
#
loop_
_entity_poly.entity_id
_entity_poly.type
_entity_poly.pdbx_seq_one_letter_code
_entity_poly.pdbx_strand_id
1 'polypeptide(L)'
;MSALRLSTVLVSATLATAMLPSASLSASAQVVNPADRNLLVQQNELQMLENRLQRQQFQQQQQQFRAQDRQIAPLPRPEVPQVKPSCQLQPSGSSFVSTCR
;
A
#
# COMPACT_ATOMS: atom_id res chain seq x y z
N MET A 1 -22.09 40.53 -51.98
CA MET A 1 -22.66 40.45 -50.61
C MET A 1 -22.92 38.99 -50.20
N SER A 2 -21.92 38.10 -50.28
CA SER A 2 -22.11 36.65 -49.97
C SER A 2 -21.16 36.08 -48.90
N ALA A 3 -20.19 36.86 -48.40
CA ALA A 3 -19.22 36.37 -47.42
C ALA A 3 -19.61 36.64 -45.96
N LEU A 4 -20.65 37.45 -45.70
CA LEU A 4 -21.01 37.85 -44.33
C LEU A 4 -22.09 36.97 -43.67
N ARG A 5 -22.70 36.04 -44.41
CA ARG A 5 -23.79 35.18 -43.89
C ARG A 5 -23.32 33.77 -43.50
N LEU A 6 -22.13 33.36 -43.92
CA LEU A 6 -21.57 32.06 -43.57
C LEU A 6 -20.83 32.07 -42.22
N SER A 7 -20.33 33.23 -41.76
CA SER A 7 -19.59 33.33 -40.50
C SER A 7 -20.47 33.36 -39.23
N THR A 8 -21.79 33.53 -39.35
CA THR A 8 -22.70 33.55 -38.19
C THR A 8 -23.42 32.23 -37.94
N VAL A 9 -23.20 31.20 -38.76
CA VAL A 9 -23.78 29.85 -38.53
C VAL A 9 -22.80 28.94 -37.77
N LEU A 10 -21.49 29.23 -37.78
CA LEU A 10 -20.48 28.37 -37.18
C LEU A 10 -20.19 28.63 -35.69
N VAL A 11 -20.83 29.62 -35.05
CA VAL A 11 -20.57 29.96 -33.63
C VAL A 11 -21.66 29.43 -32.68
N SER A 12 -22.78 28.94 -33.17
CA SER A 12 -23.91 28.46 -32.34
C SER A 12 -24.02 26.94 -32.23
N ALA A 13 -23.00 26.17 -32.66
CA ALA A 13 -23.04 24.71 -32.67
C ALA A 13 -22.09 24.04 -31.65
N THR A 14 -21.60 24.76 -30.64
CA THR A 14 -20.66 24.21 -29.63
C THR A 14 -21.13 24.31 -28.18
N LEU A 15 -22.43 24.57 -27.93
CA LEU A 15 -22.96 24.69 -26.57
C LEU A 15 -24.04 23.66 -26.18
N ALA A 16 -24.04 22.48 -26.80
CA ALA A 16 -25.04 21.44 -26.53
C ALA A 16 -24.46 20.02 -26.37
N THR A 17 -23.21 19.88 -25.93
CA THR A 17 -22.58 18.56 -25.67
C THR A 17 -22.06 18.38 -24.25
N ALA A 18 -22.63 19.12 -23.29
CA ALA A 18 -22.35 18.92 -21.86
C ALA A 18 -23.63 18.53 -21.10
N MET A 19 -24.30 17.47 -21.54
CA MET A 19 -25.19 16.71 -20.66
C MET A 19 -24.51 15.37 -20.41
N LEU A 20 -23.68 15.33 -19.37
CA LEU A 20 -23.23 14.07 -18.80
C LEU A 20 -24.48 13.27 -18.42
N PRO A 21 -24.69 12.04 -18.92
CA PRO A 21 -25.49 11.11 -18.17
C PRO A 21 -24.67 10.83 -16.91
N SER A 22 -25.16 11.29 -15.76
CA SER A 22 -24.78 10.71 -14.48
C SER A 22 -25.16 9.23 -14.55
N ALA A 23 -24.20 8.40 -14.97
CA ALA A 23 -24.30 6.96 -14.86
C ALA A 23 -24.38 6.65 -13.37
N SER A 24 -25.61 6.61 -12.85
CA SER A 24 -25.89 5.94 -11.60
C SER A 24 -25.41 4.51 -11.78
N LEU A 25 -24.27 4.16 -11.17
CA LEU A 25 -23.86 2.78 -10.98
C LEU A 25 -24.93 2.14 -10.08
N SER A 26 -26.02 1.69 -10.70
CA SER A 26 -26.91 0.72 -10.08
C SER A 26 -26.04 -0.51 -9.82
N ALA A 27 -25.71 -0.76 -8.55
CA ALA A 27 -25.05 -1.97 -8.13
C ALA A 27 -25.98 -3.15 -8.44
N SER A 28 -25.81 -3.73 -9.62
CA SER A 28 -26.46 -4.98 -10.02
C SER A 28 -25.87 -6.08 -9.16
N ALA A 29 -26.69 -6.63 -8.26
CA ALA A 29 -26.35 -7.87 -7.56
C ALA A 29 -26.17 -8.95 -8.63
N GLN A 30 -24.92 -9.35 -8.88
CA GLN A 30 -24.60 -10.39 -9.84
C GLN A 30 -25.13 -11.71 -9.29
N VAL A 31 -26.27 -12.17 -9.81
CA VAL A 31 -26.81 -13.50 -9.54
C VAL A 31 -25.89 -14.49 -10.25
N VAL A 32 -24.85 -14.96 -9.55
CA VAL A 32 -23.95 -15.99 -10.06
C VAL A 32 -24.73 -17.29 -10.16
N ASN A 33 -24.86 -17.83 -11.37
CA ASN A 33 -25.52 -19.11 -11.61
C ASN A 33 -24.77 -20.22 -10.83
N PRO A 34 -25.46 -21.14 -10.14
CA PRO A 34 -24.81 -22.23 -9.42
C PRO A 34 -23.85 -23.08 -10.26
N ALA A 35 -24.05 -23.18 -11.59
CA ALA A 35 -23.07 -23.81 -12.49
C ALA A 35 -21.77 -22.98 -12.62
N ASP A 36 -21.88 -21.66 -12.72
CA ASP A 36 -20.73 -20.74 -12.76
C ASP A 36 -20.00 -20.68 -11.42
N ARG A 37 -20.70 -20.91 -10.29
CA ARG A 37 -20.08 -21.00 -8.95
C ARG A 37 -19.01 -22.09 -8.89
N ASN A 38 -19.28 -23.28 -9.43
CA ASN A 38 -18.29 -24.38 -9.41
C ASN A 38 -17.04 -24.02 -10.23
N LEU A 39 -17.23 -23.40 -11.39
CA LEU A 39 -16.13 -22.92 -12.23
C LEU A 39 -15.36 -21.78 -11.56
N LEU A 40 -16.04 -20.88 -10.84
CA LEU A 40 -15.41 -19.81 -10.07
C LEU A 40 -14.60 -20.34 -8.89
N VAL A 41 -15.14 -21.32 -8.16
CA VAL A 41 -14.47 -21.98 -7.03
C VAL A 41 -13.21 -22.69 -7.52
N GLN A 42 -13.31 -23.46 -8.61
CA GLN A 42 -12.15 -24.16 -9.17
C GLN A 42 -11.04 -23.20 -9.63
N GLN A 43 -11.40 -22.08 -10.27
CA GLN A 43 -10.42 -21.04 -10.62
C GLN A 43 -9.78 -20.40 -9.37
N ASN A 44 -10.57 -20.16 -8.33
CA ASN A 44 -10.06 -19.58 -7.09
C ASN A 44 -9.10 -20.54 -6.37
N GLU A 45 -9.39 -21.84 -6.37
CA GLU A 45 -8.52 -22.87 -5.80
C GLU A 45 -7.18 -22.96 -6.55
N LEU A 46 -7.20 -22.92 -7.88
CA LEU A 46 -5.98 -22.89 -8.68
C LEU A 46 -5.15 -21.63 -8.40
N GLN A 47 -5.78 -20.46 -8.37
CA GLN A 47 -5.12 -19.21 -8.04
C GLN A 47 -4.57 -19.21 -6.61
N MET A 48 -5.29 -19.81 -5.65
CA MET A 48 -4.84 -19.97 -4.27
C MET A 48 -3.60 -20.86 -4.19
N LEU A 49 -3.59 -21.98 -4.93
CA LEU A 49 -2.43 -22.88 -5.01
C LEU A 49 -1.20 -22.17 -5.55
N GLU A 50 -1.34 -21.43 -6.65
CA GLU A 50 -0.26 -20.65 -7.25
C GLU A 50 0.29 -19.61 -6.27
N ASN A 51 -0.59 -18.83 -5.63
CA ASN A 51 -0.21 -17.85 -4.61
C ASN A 51 0.53 -18.51 -3.43
N ARG A 52 0.10 -19.70 -3.00
CA ARG A 52 0.73 -20.42 -1.90
C ARG A 52 2.14 -20.85 -2.27
N LEU A 53 2.33 -21.37 -3.49
CA LEU A 53 3.62 -21.79 -4.00
C LEU A 53 4.57 -20.59 -4.12
N GLN A 54 4.09 -19.49 -4.70
CA GLN A 54 4.87 -18.25 -4.84
C GLN A 54 5.33 -17.70 -3.48
N ARG A 55 4.44 -17.69 -2.47
CA ARG A 55 4.79 -17.26 -1.11
C ARG A 55 5.81 -18.18 -0.46
N GLN A 56 5.68 -19.50 -0.62
CA GLN A 56 6.66 -20.45 -0.07
C GLN A 56 8.04 -20.25 -0.69
N GLN A 57 8.10 -20.05 -2.01
CA GLN A 57 9.35 -19.81 -2.71
C GLN A 57 10.01 -18.50 -2.26
N PHE A 58 9.23 -17.42 -2.15
CA PHE A 58 9.73 -16.13 -1.66
C PHE A 58 10.24 -16.23 -0.21
N GLN A 59 9.53 -16.96 0.65
CA GLN A 59 9.93 -17.18 2.04
C GLN A 59 11.25 -17.95 2.13
N GLN A 60 11.43 -19.02 1.36
CA GLN A 60 12.70 -19.74 1.34
C GLN A 60 13.86 -18.84 0.86
N GLN A 61 13.64 -18.07 -0.20
CA GLN A 61 14.68 -17.20 -0.75
C GLN A 61 15.10 -16.12 0.26
N GLN A 62 14.14 -15.51 0.97
CA GLN A 62 14.40 -14.60 2.09
C GLN A 62 15.22 -15.25 3.21
N GLN A 63 14.91 -16.50 3.56
CA GLN A 63 15.67 -17.20 4.59
C GLN A 63 17.12 -17.47 4.15
N GLN A 64 17.33 -17.83 2.88
CA GLN A 64 18.68 -18.01 2.32
C GLN A 64 19.49 -16.72 2.36
N PHE A 65 18.92 -15.58 1.93
CA PHE A 65 19.61 -14.30 2.01
C PHE A 65 19.94 -13.90 3.45
N ARG A 66 18.99 -14.07 4.39
CA ARG A 66 19.27 -13.81 5.82
C ARG A 66 20.35 -14.72 6.38
N ALA A 67 20.40 -15.99 5.96
CA ALA A 67 21.44 -16.92 6.39
C ALA A 67 22.81 -16.51 5.84
N GLN A 68 22.86 -16.05 4.58
CA GLN A 68 24.08 -15.55 3.95
C GLN A 68 24.57 -14.25 4.60
N ASP A 69 23.68 -13.30 4.88
CA ASP A 69 24.02 -12.06 5.57
C ASP A 69 24.53 -12.30 7.00
N ARG A 70 23.98 -13.30 7.71
CA ARG A 70 24.46 -13.68 9.06
C ARG A 70 25.86 -14.31 9.05
N GLN A 71 26.31 -14.90 7.94
CA GLN A 71 27.68 -15.41 7.82
C GLN A 71 28.70 -14.27 7.79
N ILE A 72 28.28 -13.08 7.37
CA ILE A 72 29.09 -11.87 7.53
C ILE A 72 29.08 -11.53 9.01
N ALA A 73 30.23 -11.69 9.66
CA ALA A 73 30.38 -11.39 11.08
C ALA A 73 29.85 -9.98 11.37
N PRO A 74 28.98 -9.79 12.39
CA PRO A 74 28.54 -8.47 12.79
C PRO A 74 29.77 -7.60 13.04
N LEU A 75 29.79 -6.41 12.43
CA LEU A 75 30.89 -5.48 12.70
C LEU A 75 30.98 -5.24 14.22
N PRO A 76 32.21 -5.06 14.75
CA PRO A 76 32.38 -4.66 16.13
C PRO A 76 31.49 -3.45 16.41
N ARG A 77 30.65 -3.53 17.44
CA ARG A 77 29.83 -2.37 17.81
C ARG A 77 30.79 -1.22 18.14
N PRO A 78 30.61 -0.03 17.54
CA PRO A 78 31.46 1.10 17.86
C PRO A 78 31.35 1.40 19.35
N GLU A 79 32.51 1.64 19.97
CA GLU A 79 32.60 1.96 21.38
C GLU A 79 32.08 3.39 21.57
N VAL A 80 30.76 3.50 21.76
CA VAL A 80 30.10 4.77 22.02
C VAL A 80 30.39 5.20 23.47
N PRO A 81 30.76 6.47 23.70
CA PRO A 81 30.89 6.99 25.05
C PRO A 81 29.58 6.79 25.81
N GLN A 82 29.60 5.87 26.77
CA GLN A 82 28.49 5.71 27.71
C GLN A 82 28.53 6.92 28.64
N VAL A 83 27.63 7.88 28.41
CA VAL A 83 27.44 9.00 29.33
C VAL A 83 26.87 8.42 30.63
N LYS A 84 27.74 8.10 31.58
CA LYS A 84 27.30 7.85 32.95
C LYS A 84 26.70 9.16 33.46
N PRO A 85 25.46 9.16 33.97
CA PRO A 85 24.96 10.35 34.64
C PRO A 85 25.93 10.66 35.78
N SER A 86 26.54 11.86 35.74
CA SER A 86 27.53 12.30 36.74
C SER A 86 26.92 12.36 38.15
N CYS A 87 25.58 12.42 38.21
CA CYS A 87 24.80 12.46 39.42
C CYS A 87 23.82 11.28 39.43
N GLN A 88 23.73 10.59 40.56
CA GLN A 88 22.71 9.57 40.70
C GLN A 88 21.34 10.23 40.83
N LEU A 89 20.39 9.82 40.00
CA LEU A 89 18.98 10.18 40.13
C LEU A 89 18.38 9.28 41.21
N GLN A 90 18.08 9.85 42.38
CA GLN A 90 17.37 9.15 43.43
C GLN A 90 15.87 9.46 43.37
N PRO A 91 15.00 8.45 43.47
CA PRO A 91 13.56 8.68 43.59
C PRO A 91 13.26 9.40 44.91
N SER A 92 12.55 10.51 44.83
CA SER A 92 12.08 11.31 45.97
C SER A 92 10.58 11.55 45.84
N GLY A 93 9.79 10.70 46.48
CA GLY A 93 8.33 10.74 46.37
C GLY A 93 7.86 10.53 44.93
N SER A 94 7.23 11.55 44.33
CA SER A 94 6.72 11.52 42.95
C SER A 94 7.69 12.07 41.90
N SER A 95 8.91 12.47 42.28
CA SER A 95 9.92 13.03 41.36
C SER A 95 11.28 12.35 41.54
N PHE A 96 12.23 12.71 40.68
CA PHE A 96 13.62 12.26 40.78
C PHE A 96 14.51 13.47 41.08
N VAL A 97 15.40 13.32 42.06
CA VAL A 97 16.37 14.36 42.44
C VAL A 97 17.76 13.89 42.04
N SER A 98 18.51 14.74 41.34
CA SER A 98 19.91 14.48 41.03
C SER A 98 20.77 14.82 42.24
N THR A 99 21.35 13.81 42.88
CA THR A 99 22.36 14.03 43.93
C THR A 99 23.75 13.95 43.32
N CYS A 100 24.43 15.10 43.28
CA CYS A 100 25.84 15.21 42.93
C CYS A 100 26.59 15.55 44.24
N ARG A 101 27.63 14.80 44.59
CA ARG A 101 28.54 15.17 45.70
C ARG A 101 29.80 15.83 45.13
#